data_AF-A0A0C1M6R7-F1
#
_entry.id   AF-A0A0C1M6R7-F1
#
_cell.length_a   1.000
_cell.length_b   1.000
_cell.length_c   1.000
_cell.angle_alpha   90.00
_cell.angle_beta   90.00
_cell.angle_gamma   90.00
#
_symmetry.space_group_name_H-M   'P 1'
#
loop_
_entity.id
_entity.type
_entity.pdbx_description
1 polymer ?
#
loop_
_entity_poly.entity_id
_entity_poly.type
_entity_poly.pdbx_seq_one_letter_code
_entity_poly.pdbx_strand_id
1 'polypeptide(L)' 'MRICHPNGVQGRRPIDTKKRKAKQKEVADLQKFLKQKPAK' A
#
# COMPACT_ATOMS: atom_id res chain seq x y z
N MET A 1 8.08 -27.80 16.73
CA MET A 1 7.91 -27.05 15.46
C MET A 1 6.69 -26.13 15.57
N ARG A 2 6.82 -24.82 15.33
CA ARG A 2 5.65 -23.94 15.19
C ARG A 2 5.04 -24.18 13.82
N ILE A 3 3.81 -24.70 13.77
CA ILE A 3 3.08 -24.91 12.52
C ILE A 3 2.77 -23.52 11.93
N CYS A 4 3.47 -23.16 10.86
CA CYS A 4 3.17 -21.95 10.10
C CYS A 4 1.80 -22.14 9.42
N HIS A 5 0.84 -21.26 9.69
CA HIS A 5 -0.48 -21.33 9.05
C HIS A 5 -0.35 -21.05 7.54
N PRO A 6 -1.11 -21.76 6.68
CA PRO A 6 -0.93 -21.72 5.22
C PRO A 6 -1.12 -20.33 4.60
N ASN A 7 -1.79 -19.41 5.29
CA ASN A 7 -2.05 -18.04 4.83
C ASN A 7 -1.32 -16.96 5.66
N GLY A 8 -0.25 -17.34 6.38
CA GLY A 8 0.49 -16.44 7.28
C GLY A 8 -0.04 -16.41 8.71
N VAL A 9 0.60 -15.58 9.54
CA VAL A 9 0.37 -15.47 11.00
C VAL A 9 -1.13 -15.44 11.33
N GLN A 10 -1.56 -16.38 12.18
CA GLN A 10 -2.92 -16.46 12.71
C GLN A 10 -3.40 -15.07 13.18
N GLY A 11 -4.45 -14.54 12.54
CA GLY A 11 -5.00 -13.22 12.85
C GLY A 11 -4.62 -12.07 11.89
N ARG A 12 -3.81 -12.30 10.85
CA ARG A 12 -3.66 -11.28 9.78
C ARG A 12 -4.91 -11.24 8.91
N ARG A 13 -5.58 -10.08 8.90
CA ARG A 13 -6.63 -9.80 7.92
C ARG A 13 -6.03 -9.72 6.51
N PRO A 14 -6.70 -10.26 5.49
CA PRO A 14 -6.26 -10.11 4.10
C PRO A 14 -6.20 -8.62 3.73
N ILE A 15 -5.14 -8.24 3.02
CA ILE A 15 -4.96 -6.87 2.55
C ILE A 15 -5.89 -6.66 1.35
N ASP A 16 -6.72 -5.62 1.38
CA ASP A 16 -7.49 -5.18 0.21
C ASP A 16 -6.53 -4.57 -0.82
N THR A 17 -6.16 -5.39 -1.81
CA THR A 17 -5.19 -5.04 -2.85
C THR A 17 -5.73 -3.96 -3.80
N LYS A 18 -7.05 -3.88 -3.99
CA LYS A 18 -7.69 -2.90 -4.88
C LYS A 18 -7.62 -1.50 -4.27
N LYS A 19 -8.03 -1.36 -3.00
CA LYS A 19 -7.93 -0.08 -2.27
C LYS A 19 -6.48 0.36 -2.12
N ARG A 20 -5.56 -0.57 -1.88
CA ARG A 20 -4.13 -0.26 -1.79
C ARG A 20 -3.57 0.28 -3.11
N LYS A 21 -3.89 -0.33 -4.25
CA LYS A 21 -3.46 0.15 -5.57
C LYS A 21 -4.00 1.54 -5.88
N ALA A 22 -5.27 1.82 -5.56
CA ALA A 22 -5.87 3.14 -5.75
C ALA A 22 -5.12 4.23 -4.96
N LYS A 23 -4.91 4.00 -3.65
CA LYS A 23 -4.15 4.94 -2.80
C LYS A 23 -2.71 5.14 -3.28
N GLN A 24 -2.04 4.07 -3.74
CA GLN A 24 -0.68 4.18 -4.27
C GLN A 24 -0.63 5.05 -5.54
N LYS A 25 -1.64 4.94 -6.41
CA LYS A 25 -1.75 5.80 -7.60
C LYS A 25 -1.96 7.27 -7.22
N GLU A 26 -2.90 7.55 -6.31
CA GLU A 26 -3.15 8.91 -5.81
C GLU A 26 -1.89 9.55 -5.22
N VAL A 27 -1.13 8.79 -4.41
CA VAL A 27 0.14 9.26 -3.84
C VAL A 27 1.18 9.54 -4.94
N ALA A 28 1.29 8.67 -5.95
CA ALA A 28 2.22 8.87 -7.07
C ALA A 28 1.86 10.12 -7.89
N ASP A 29 0.57 10.35 -8.14
CA ASP A 29 0.08 11.53 -8.86
C ASP A 29 0.35 12.82 -8.06
N LEU A 30 0.11 12.81 -6.75
CA LEU A 30 0.47 13.91 -5.85
C LEU A 30 1.97 14.20 -5.84
N GLN A 31 2.81 13.16 -5.76
CA GLN A 31 4.26 13.33 -5.81
C GLN A 31 4.72 13.94 -7.14
N LYS A 32 4.12 13.51 -8.25
CA LYS A 32 4.42 14.09 -9.58
C LYS A 32 4.04 15.56 -9.63
N PHE A 33 2.87 15.92 -9.12
CA PHE A 33 2.41 17.31 -9.05
C PHE A 33 3.33 18.19 -8.20
N LEU A 34 3.69 17.74 -6.99
CA LEU A 34 4.57 18.48 -6.09
C LEU A 34 5.98 18.68 -6.67
N LYS A 35 6.51 17.69 -7.41
CA LYS A 35 7.79 17.83 -8.11
C LYS A 35 7.74 18.84 -9.26
N GLN A 36 6.59 19.00 -9.92
CA GLN A 36 6.42 19.98 -11.00
C GLN A 36 6.30 21.42 -10.47
N LYS A 37 5.76 21.59 -9.27
CA LYS A 37 5.62 22.89 -8.61
C LYS A 37 6.34 22.88 -7.27
N PRO A 38 7.69 22.90 -7.26
CA PRO A 38 8.41 23.10 -6.02
C PRO A 38 7.96 24.44 -5.42
N ALA A 39 7.56 24.41 -4.14
CA ALA A 39 7.31 25.64 -3.41
C ALA A 39 8.60 26.48 -3.42
N LYS A 40 8.50 27.73 -3.90
CA LYS A 40 9.59 28.69 -3.89
C LYS A 40 9.91 29.12 -2.46
#